data_AF-A0A9J6F052-F1
#
_entry.id   AF-A0A9J6F052-F1
#
_cell.length_a   1.000
_cell.length_b   1.000
_cell.length_c   1.000
_cell.angle_alpha   90.00
_cell.angle_beta   90.00
_cell.angle_gamma   90.00
#
_symmetry.space_group_name_H-M   'P 1'
#
loop_
_entity.id
_entity.type
_entity.pdbx_description
1 polymer ?
#
loop_
_entity_poly.entity_id
_entity_poly.type
_entity_poly.pdbx_seq_one_letter_code
_entity_poly.pdbx_strand_id
1 'polypeptide(L)'
;MRSMLKKYRGSVVCLDATHKTSDYALPLFLLVVKTPSGYTPAGVFIIQFETAHCIAEALDVFKQWCDNWSPQYWMVDYSKAEISAIKQVFPESQISICDFHRLQAWQRWLRRKENNISDPDEALRLMKHVASASNQHDFDKAVEVLVDSEYWKNERFRSYFEEVWLSVKELWVMSYRLEFDVVLTTNNGIEAQKHMLKAQYVKSSSGK
;
A
#
# COMPACT_ATOMS: atom_id res chain seq x y z
N MET A 1 12.98 -17.13 7.62
CA MET A 1 11.65 -16.70 7.12
C MET A 1 10.54 -17.09 8.10
N ARG A 2 10.22 -18.39 8.30
CA ARG A 2 9.22 -18.86 9.29
C ARG A 2 9.42 -18.29 10.72
N SER A 3 10.66 -18.28 11.21
CA SER A 3 11.00 -17.73 12.54
C SER A 3 10.72 -16.22 12.66
N MET A 4 10.83 -15.47 11.56
CA MET A 4 10.54 -14.03 11.53
C MET A 4 9.04 -13.75 11.62
N LEU A 5 8.23 -14.48 10.84
CA LEU A 5 6.77 -14.37 10.90
C LEU A 5 6.23 -14.74 12.29
N LYS A 6 6.79 -15.78 12.92
CA LYS A 6 6.43 -16.16 14.30
C LYS A 6 6.86 -15.09 15.32
N LYS A 7 8.09 -14.59 15.24
CA LYS A 7 8.64 -13.58 16.17
C LYS A 7 7.89 -12.25 16.10
N TYR A 8 7.49 -11.83 14.90
CA TYR A 8 6.85 -10.54 14.65
C TYR A 8 5.37 -10.68 14.27
N ARG A 9 4.69 -11.71 14.80
CA ARG A 9 3.27 -12.01 14.49
C ARG A 9 2.27 -10.91 14.85
N GLY A 10 2.62 -10.05 15.82
CA GLY A 10 1.83 -8.88 16.20
C GLY A 10 2.29 -7.58 15.51
N SER A 11 3.35 -7.64 14.72
CA SER A 11 3.80 -6.52 13.91
C SER A 11 2.97 -6.44 12.63
N VAL A 12 3.08 -5.29 11.97
CA VAL A 12 2.45 -5.10 10.66
C VAL A 12 3.21 -5.85 9.59
N VAL A 13 2.43 -6.45 8.70
CA VAL A 13 2.89 -7.16 7.52
C VAL A 13 2.61 -6.31 6.29
N CYS A 14 3.66 -5.99 5.55
CA CYS A 14 3.54 -5.37 4.24
C CYS A 14 3.58 -6.44 3.16
N LEU A 15 2.67 -6.34 2.19
CA LEU A 15 2.72 -7.10 0.94
C LEU A 15 3.12 -6.12 -0.17
N ASP A 16 4.18 -6.44 -0.90
CA ASP A 16 4.66 -5.62 -2.03
C ASP A 16 4.91 -6.52 -3.23
N ALA A 17 4.24 -6.22 -4.35
CA ALA A 17 4.50 -6.84 -5.63
C ALA A 17 5.68 -6.14 -6.33
N THR A 18 6.59 -6.92 -6.89
CA THR A 18 7.62 -6.42 -7.81
C THR A 18 7.38 -7.00 -9.20
N HIS A 19 7.09 -6.13 -10.17
CA HIS A 19 6.97 -6.52 -11.57
C HIS A 19 8.33 -6.47 -12.28
N LYS A 20 8.52 -7.37 -13.26
CA LYS A 20 9.70 -7.47 -14.16
C LYS A 20 10.98 -7.97 -13.50
N THR A 21 10.96 -9.18 -12.94
CA THR A 21 12.16 -9.83 -12.37
C THR A 21 12.67 -11.02 -13.17
N SER A 22 12.02 -11.42 -14.27
CA SER A 22 12.54 -12.43 -15.21
C SER A 22 11.94 -12.28 -16.62
N ASP A 23 12.53 -12.96 -17.61
CA ASP A 23 12.08 -12.97 -19.02
C ASP A 23 10.65 -13.50 -19.20
N TYR A 24 10.16 -14.23 -18.21
CA TYR A 24 8.75 -14.60 -18.05
C TYR A 24 8.21 -13.70 -16.94
N ALA A 25 7.42 -12.69 -17.28
CA ALA A 25 7.00 -11.63 -16.35
C ALA A 25 5.98 -12.13 -15.28
N LEU A 26 6.38 -13.09 -14.45
CA LEU A 26 5.61 -13.59 -13.32
C LEU A 26 5.65 -12.58 -12.15
N PRO A 27 4.51 -12.27 -11.52
CA PRO A 27 4.48 -11.46 -10.31
C PRO A 27 5.24 -12.10 -9.15
N LEU A 28 6.24 -11.37 -8.63
CA LEU A 28 6.98 -11.71 -7.41
C LEU A 28 6.44 -10.87 -6.25
N PHE A 29 6.08 -11.51 -5.14
CA PHE A 29 5.56 -10.85 -3.94
C PHE A 29 6.52 -11.03 -2.77
N LEU A 30 6.69 -9.94 -2.00
CA LEU A 30 7.45 -9.93 -0.76
C LEU A 30 6.50 -9.73 0.42
N LEU A 31 6.59 -10.62 1.41
CA LEU A 31 6.03 -10.42 2.74
C LEU A 31 7.10 -9.80 3.62
N VAL A 32 6.86 -8.59 4.09
CA VAL A 32 7.82 -7.81 4.86
C VAL A 32 7.23 -7.49 6.23
N VAL A 33 7.97 -7.76 7.30
CA VAL A 33 7.53 -7.47 8.67
C VAL A 33 8.28 -6.28 9.24
N LYS A 34 7.61 -5.49 10.09
CA LYS A 34 8.30 -4.49 10.92
C LYS A 34 9.05 -5.16 12.07
N THR A 35 10.33 -4.82 12.18
CA THR A 35 11.27 -5.21 13.23
C THR A 35 11.88 -3.95 13.86
N PRO A 36 12.60 -4.05 15.00
CA PRO A 36 13.29 -2.90 15.60
C PRO A 36 14.33 -2.26 14.69
N SER A 37 14.98 -3.04 13.82
CA SER A 37 15.96 -2.55 12.85
C SER A 37 15.31 -2.06 11.53
N GLY A 38 13.98 -2.00 11.48
CA GLY A 38 13.21 -1.61 10.29
C GLY A 38 12.40 -2.76 9.70
N TYR A 39 12.11 -2.68 8.42
CA TYR A 39 11.39 -3.63 7.61
C TYR A 39 12.31 -4.75 7.11
N THR A 40 11.89 -6.00 7.30
CA THR A 40 12.68 -7.16 6.90
C THR A 40 11.80 -8.16 6.14
N PRO A 41 12.26 -8.67 4.98
CA PRO A 41 11.54 -9.75 4.30
C PRO A 41 11.43 -10.97 5.21
N ALA A 42 10.21 -11.43 5.40
CA ALA A 42 9.87 -12.60 6.17
C ALA A 42 9.33 -13.74 5.30
N GLY A 43 8.93 -13.44 4.05
CA GLY A 43 8.50 -14.41 3.05
C GLY A 43 8.59 -13.85 1.64
N VAL A 44 8.65 -14.76 0.67
CA VAL A 44 8.61 -14.44 -0.76
C VAL A 44 7.80 -15.52 -1.46
N PHE A 45 7.00 -15.13 -2.46
CA PHE A 45 6.29 -16.08 -3.31
C PHE A 45 6.13 -15.53 -4.73
N ILE A 46 5.98 -16.45 -5.68
CA ILE A 46 5.73 -16.14 -7.09
C ILE A 46 4.40 -16.78 -7.45
N ILE A 47 3.55 -16.04 -8.16
CA ILE A 47 2.28 -16.56 -8.68
C ILE A 47 2.23 -16.43 -10.19
N GLN A 48 1.37 -17.23 -10.82
CA GLN A 48 1.20 -17.19 -12.27
C GLN A 48 0.41 -15.95 -12.71
N PHE A 49 -0.65 -15.63 -11.98
CA PHE A 49 -1.54 -14.51 -12.28
C PHE A 49 -1.77 -13.66 -11.05
N GLU A 50 -1.79 -12.34 -11.23
CA GLU A 50 -2.06 -11.37 -10.17
C GLU A 50 -3.56 -11.27 -9.87
N THR A 51 -4.13 -12.40 -9.45
CA THR A 51 -5.53 -12.51 -9.05
C THR A 51 -5.64 -12.70 -7.54
N ALA A 52 -6.77 -12.28 -6.98
CA ALA A 52 -7.04 -12.47 -5.56
C ALA A 52 -6.92 -13.95 -5.14
N HIS A 53 -7.37 -14.86 -6.00
CA HIS A 53 -7.29 -16.30 -5.76
C HIS A 53 -5.84 -16.80 -5.62
N CYS A 54 -4.97 -16.50 -6.60
CA CYS A 54 -3.57 -16.95 -6.53
C CYS A 54 -2.82 -16.34 -5.35
N ILE A 55 -3.08 -15.07 -5.01
CA ILE A 55 -2.48 -14.42 -3.83
C ILE A 55 -2.99 -15.09 -2.55
N ALA A 56 -4.29 -15.37 -2.44
CA ALA A 56 -4.88 -16.01 -1.28
C ALA A 56 -4.31 -17.41 -1.05
N GLU A 57 -4.17 -18.23 -2.11
CA GLU A 57 -3.54 -19.55 -2.02
C GLU A 57 -2.12 -19.47 -1.46
N ALA A 58 -1.31 -18.51 -1.93
CA ALA A 58 0.04 -18.32 -1.42
C ALA A 58 0.03 -17.91 0.06
N LEU A 59 -0.85 -16.98 0.46
CA LEU A 59 -1.00 -16.55 1.85
C LEU A 59 -1.47 -17.69 2.77
N ASP A 60 -2.37 -18.56 2.31
CA ASP A 60 -2.82 -19.74 3.04
C ASP A 60 -1.68 -20.72 3.29
N VAL A 61 -0.76 -20.90 2.33
CA VAL A 61 0.45 -21.71 2.55
C VAL A 61 1.29 -21.14 3.68
N PHE A 62 1.50 -19.81 3.74
CA PHE A 62 2.22 -19.19 4.86
C PHE A 62 1.49 -19.36 6.20
N LYS A 63 0.16 -19.27 6.21
CA LYS A 63 -0.69 -19.50 7.39
C LYS A 63 -0.57 -20.93 7.91
N GLN A 64 -0.59 -21.92 7.03
CA GLN A 64 -0.38 -23.33 7.39
C GLN A 64 1.04 -23.60 7.88
N TRP A 65 2.03 -22.96 7.28
CA TRP A 65 3.41 -23.09 7.73
C TRP A 65 3.64 -22.44 9.09
N CYS A 66 2.93 -21.37 9.43
CA CYS A 66 3.14 -20.64 10.68
C CYS A 66 1.94 -20.77 11.61
N ASP A 67 1.96 -21.79 12.48
CA ASP A 67 0.93 -21.98 13.51
C ASP A 67 0.65 -20.69 14.27
N ASN A 68 -0.63 -20.32 14.38
CA ASN A 68 -1.11 -19.09 15.02
C ASN A 68 -0.57 -17.78 14.41
N TRP A 69 -0.16 -17.79 13.14
CA TRP A 69 0.13 -16.57 12.40
C TRP A 69 -1.16 -15.98 11.84
N SER A 70 -1.59 -14.89 12.47
CA SER A 70 -2.78 -14.13 12.09
C SER A 70 -2.47 -12.64 12.24
N PRO A 71 -1.84 -12.02 11.23
CA PRO A 71 -1.48 -10.61 11.30
C PRO A 71 -2.71 -9.74 11.53
N GLN A 72 -2.67 -8.84 12.51
CA GLN A 72 -3.81 -7.94 12.76
C GLN A 72 -3.85 -6.79 11.75
N TYR A 73 -2.71 -6.41 11.19
CA TYR A 73 -2.57 -5.24 10.34
C TYR A 73 -1.77 -5.56 9.09
N TRP A 74 -2.27 -5.11 7.95
CA TRP A 74 -1.64 -5.22 6.65
C TRP A 74 -1.41 -3.85 6.03
N MET A 75 -0.26 -3.70 5.38
CA MET A 75 0.00 -2.58 4.47
C MET A 75 0.19 -3.11 3.06
N VAL A 76 -0.55 -2.56 2.10
CA VAL A 76 -0.58 -3.04 0.71
C VAL A 76 -0.46 -1.90 -0.29
N ASP A 77 -0.20 -2.20 -1.56
CA ASP A 77 -0.46 -1.23 -2.62
C ASP A 77 -1.98 -1.09 -2.85
N TYR A 78 -2.41 -0.09 -3.63
CA TYR A 78 -3.78 0.01 -4.10
C TYR A 78 -4.07 -1.05 -5.17
N SER A 79 -4.22 -2.30 -4.73
CA SER A 79 -4.51 -3.46 -5.55
C SER A 79 -5.78 -4.16 -5.05
N LYS A 80 -6.82 -4.20 -5.90
CA LYS A 80 -8.06 -4.93 -5.60
C LYS A 80 -7.79 -6.42 -5.36
N ALA A 81 -6.80 -6.98 -6.05
CA ALA A 81 -6.41 -8.38 -5.91
C ALA A 81 -5.79 -8.65 -4.53
N GLU A 82 -4.80 -7.84 -4.10
CA GLU A 82 -4.17 -7.96 -2.78
C GLU A 82 -5.18 -7.76 -1.64
N ILE A 83 -5.98 -6.69 -1.72
CA ILE A 83 -6.98 -6.36 -0.70
C ILE A 83 -8.00 -7.50 -0.56
N SER A 84 -8.48 -8.04 -1.68
CA SER A 84 -9.48 -9.13 -1.65
C SER A 84 -8.87 -10.44 -1.13
N ALA A 85 -7.63 -10.76 -1.52
CA ALA A 85 -6.93 -11.95 -1.05
C ALA A 85 -6.72 -11.93 0.47
N ILE A 86 -6.27 -10.79 1.01
CA ILE A 86 -6.07 -10.64 2.45
C ILE A 86 -7.40 -10.75 3.20
N LYS A 87 -8.46 -10.09 2.73
CA LYS A 87 -9.80 -10.22 3.33
C LYS A 87 -10.32 -11.66 3.30
N GLN A 88 -9.98 -12.44 2.28
CA GLN A 88 -10.37 -13.85 2.18
C GLN A 88 -9.63 -14.72 3.21
N VAL A 89 -8.31 -14.53 3.35
CA VAL A 89 -7.47 -15.39 4.21
C VAL A 89 -7.48 -14.94 5.69
N PHE A 90 -7.58 -13.64 5.92
CA PHE A 90 -7.54 -12.97 7.22
C PHE A 90 -8.67 -11.93 7.34
N PRO A 91 -9.93 -12.36 7.47
CA PRO A 91 -11.10 -11.45 7.46
C PRO A 91 -11.13 -10.45 8.62
N GLU A 92 -10.53 -10.81 9.76
CA GLU A 92 -10.45 -9.95 10.96
C GLU A 92 -9.30 -8.93 10.91
N SER A 93 -8.46 -8.99 9.88
CA SER A 93 -7.32 -8.07 9.77
C SER A 93 -7.74 -6.71 9.24
N GLN A 94 -7.10 -5.67 9.75
CA GLN A 94 -7.19 -4.33 9.19
C GLN A 94 -6.20 -4.17 8.04
N ILE A 95 -6.63 -3.51 6.98
CA ILE A 95 -5.84 -3.27 5.77
C ILE A 95 -5.68 -1.77 5.59
N SER A 96 -4.45 -1.32 5.35
CA SER A 96 -4.15 0.06 4.96
C SER A 96 -3.38 0.09 3.64
N ILE A 97 -3.76 1.03 2.76
CA ILE A 97 -2.99 1.33 1.56
C ILE A 97 -1.75 2.12 1.97
N CYS A 98 -0.60 1.73 1.42
CA CYS A 98 0.68 2.38 1.64
C CYS A 98 0.67 3.84 1.18
N ASP A 99 1.07 4.76 2.05
CA ASP A 99 1.15 6.19 1.72
C ASP A 99 2.10 6.46 0.54
N PHE A 100 3.23 5.76 0.49
CA PHE A 100 4.22 5.93 -0.58
C PHE A 100 3.61 5.66 -1.95
N HIS A 101 2.98 4.49 -2.12
CA HIS A 101 2.40 4.12 -3.40
C HIS A 101 1.18 4.97 -3.76
N ARG A 102 0.33 5.28 -2.77
CA ARG A 102 -0.79 6.22 -2.95
C ARG A 102 -0.29 7.57 -3.46
N LEU A 103 0.69 8.17 -2.78
CA LEU A 103 1.27 9.45 -3.19
C LEU A 103 1.90 9.38 -4.58
N GLN A 104 2.62 8.29 -4.89
CA GLN A 104 3.21 8.08 -6.21
C GLN A 104 2.14 7.91 -7.30
N ALA A 105 1.02 7.24 -6.99
CA ALA A 105 -0.11 7.08 -7.90
C ALA A 105 -0.80 8.42 -8.16
N TRP A 106 -1.07 9.20 -7.11
CA TRP A 106 -1.62 10.56 -7.21
C TRP A 106 -0.71 11.47 -8.05
N GLN A 107 0.58 11.54 -7.73
CA GLN A 107 1.55 12.34 -8.50
C GLN A 107 1.59 11.94 -9.97
N ARG A 108 1.65 10.63 -10.25
CA ARG A 108 1.66 10.13 -11.63
C ARG A 108 0.40 10.52 -12.37
N TRP A 109 -0.77 10.39 -11.74
CA TRP A 109 -2.05 10.74 -12.36
C TRP A 109 -2.16 12.24 -12.61
N LEU A 110 -1.89 13.08 -11.61
CA LEU A 110 -1.99 14.54 -11.71
C LEU A 110 -1.09 15.14 -12.79
N ARG A 111 0.08 14.53 -13.04
CA ARG A 111 1.06 15.00 -14.02
C ARG A 111 0.77 14.54 -15.47
N ARG A 112 -0.25 13.70 -15.70
CA ARG A 112 -0.62 13.33 -17.08
C ARG A 112 -1.32 14.50 -17.76
N LYS A 113 -0.82 14.89 -18.93
CA LYS A 113 -1.40 15.98 -19.73
C LYS A 113 -2.88 15.77 -20.02
N GLU A 114 -3.29 14.53 -20.30
CA GLU A 114 -4.68 14.17 -20.58
C GLU A 114 -5.65 14.50 -19.43
N ASN A 115 -5.17 14.63 -18.20
CA ASN A 115 -6.02 14.93 -17.04
C ASN A 115 -6.31 16.42 -16.86
N ASN A 116 -5.62 17.30 -17.60
CA ASN A 116 -5.88 18.75 -17.64
C ASN A 116 -5.93 19.42 -16.25
N ILE A 117 -4.95 19.11 -15.39
CA ILE A 117 -4.80 19.76 -14.08
C ILE A 117 -3.89 20.99 -14.24
N SER A 118 -4.41 22.16 -13.87
CA SER A 118 -3.71 23.46 -13.98
C SER A 118 -2.46 23.52 -13.12
N ASP A 119 -2.60 23.15 -11.84
CA ASP A 119 -1.51 23.06 -10.86
C ASP A 119 -1.54 21.69 -10.17
N PRO A 120 -0.76 20.72 -10.66
CA PRO A 120 -0.66 19.38 -10.06
C PRO A 120 -0.16 19.37 -8.62
N ASP A 121 0.67 20.33 -8.22
CA ASP A 121 1.30 20.32 -6.89
C ASP A 121 0.32 20.86 -5.83
N GLU A 122 -0.46 21.87 -6.16
CA GLU A 122 -1.53 22.37 -5.28
C GLU A 122 -2.71 21.39 -5.18
N ALA A 123 -3.12 20.76 -6.29
CA ALA A 123 -4.11 19.67 -6.24
C ALA A 123 -3.63 18.51 -5.34
N LEU A 124 -2.36 18.13 -5.44
CA LEU A 124 -1.76 17.12 -4.57
C LEU A 124 -1.75 17.55 -3.09
N ARG A 125 -1.51 18.84 -2.81
CA ARG A 125 -1.55 19.39 -1.44
C ARG A 125 -2.93 19.21 -0.81
N LEU A 126 -3.99 19.51 -1.55
CA LEU A 126 -5.37 19.31 -1.09
C LEU A 126 -5.70 17.83 -0.86
N MET A 127 -5.32 16.94 -1.78
CA MET A 127 -5.48 15.49 -1.61
C MET A 127 -4.73 14.95 -0.38
N LYS A 128 -3.51 15.45 -0.12
CA LYS A 128 -2.74 15.13 1.09
C LYS A 128 -3.41 15.63 2.37
N HIS A 129 -4.06 16.80 2.32
CA HIS A 129 -4.78 17.35 3.45
C HIS A 129 -5.93 16.42 3.87
N VAL A 130 -6.71 15.91 2.91
CA VAL A 130 -7.74 14.88 3.15
C VAL A 130 -7.14 13.63 3.79
N ALA A 131 -5.98 13.17 3.30
CA ALA A 131 -5.31 11.99 3.87
C ALA A 131 -4.89 12.17 5.32
N SER A 132 -4.42 13.36 5.69
CA SER A 132 -3.88 13.68 7.01
C SER A 132 -4.93 13.91 8.11
N ALA A 133 -6.22 13.92 7.76
CA ALA A 133 -7.29 14.14 8.71
C ALA A 133 -7.27 13.09 9.84
N SER A 134 -7.19 13.56 11.09
CA SER A 134 -7.03 12.71 12.28
C SER A 134 -8.35 12.28 12.90
N ASN A 135 -9.47 12.89 12.50
CA ASN A 135 -10.81 12.59 12.95
C ASN A 135 -11.83 12.90 11.84
N GLN A 136 -13.08 12.52 12.07
CA GLN A 136 -14.16 12.67 11.08
C GLN A 136 -14.42 14.14 10.71
N HIS A 137 -14.40 15.04 11.69
CA HIS A 137 -14.65 16.47 11.47
C HIS A 137 -13.58 17.14 10.59
N ASP A 138 -12.31 16.84 10.85
CA ASP A 138 -11.20 17.35 10.02
C ASP A 138 -11.22 16.74 8.61
N PHE A 139 -11.67 15.49 8.49
CA PHE A 139 -11.84 14.83 7.19
C PHE A 139 -12.92 15.54 6.36
N ASP A 140 -14.10 15.76 6.95
CA ASP A 140 -15.22 16.40 6.27
C ASP A 140 -14.85 17.82 5.81
N LYS A 141 -14.18 18.61 6.66
CA LYS A 141 -13.65 19.92 6.28
C LYS A 141 -12.62 19.87 5.17
N ALA A 142 -11.68 18.93 5.22
CA ALA A 142 -10.65 18.81 4.18
C ALA A 142 -11.28 18.42 2.82
N VAL A 143 -12.32 17.58 2.83
CA VAL A 143 -13.09 17.24 1.64
C VAL A 143 -13.88 18.45 1.13
N GLU A 144 -14.53 19.21 2.01
CA GLU A 144 -15.25 20.45 1.65
C GLU A 144 -14.32 21.44 0.93
N VAL A 145 -13.13 21.70 1.50
CA VAL A 145 -12.11 22.56 0.88
C VAL A 145 -11.68 22.03 -0.50
N LEU A 146 -11.55 20.71 -0.66
CA LEU A 146 -11.21 20.11 -1.95
C LEU A 146 -12.36 20.25 -2.96
N VAL A 147 -13.60 20.06 -2.53
CA VAL A 147 -14.82 20.16 -3.36
C VAL A 147 -15.03 21.59 -3.84
N ASP A 148 -14.72 22.59 -3.01
CA ASP A 148 -14.83 24.00 -3.37
C ASP A 148 -13.69 24.49 -4.27
N SER A 149 -12.64 23.69 -4.45
CA SER A 149 -11.50 24.05 -5.30
C SER A 149 -11.85 24.06 -6.79
N GLU A 150 -11.05 24.79 -7.57
CA GLU A 150 -11.16 24.79 -9.04
C GLU A 150 -10.92 23.41 -9.66
N TYR A 151 -10.15 22.54 -9.00
CA TYR A 151 -9.85 21.19 -9.49
C TYR A 151 -11.08 20.29 -9.48
N TRP A 152 -12.01 20.48 -8.53
CA TRP A 152 -13.23 19.67 -8.46
C TRP A 152 -14.20 19.94 -9.62
N LYS A 153 -14.05 21.09 -10.29
CA LYS A 153 -14.79 21.41 -11.52
C LYS A 153 -14.33 20.56 -12.71
N ASN A 154 -13.10 20.03 -12.67
CA ASN A 154 -12.60 19.08 -13.66
C ASN A 154 -13.20 17.69 -13.40
N GLU A 155 -14.06 17.23 -14.30
CA GLU A 155 -14.76 15.95 -14.18
C GLU A 155 -13.82 14.75 -14.02
N ARG A 156 -12.66 14.75 -14.71
CA ARG A 156 -11.68 13.65 -14.58
C ARG A 156 -11.07 13.62 -13.18
N PHE A 157 -10.76 14.79 -12.62
CA PHE A 157 -10.24 14.89 -11.27
C PHE A 157 -11.28 14.44 -10.24
N ARG A 158 -12.51 14.95 -10.37
CA ARG A 158 -13.64 14.57 -9.52
C ARG A 158 -13.85 13.06 -9.53
N SER A 159 -14.07 12.45 -10.69
CA SER A 159 -14.26 11.00 -10.79
C SER A 159 -13.05 10.23 -10.28
N TYR A 160 -11.82 10.68 -10.57
CA TYR A 160 -10.63 10.01 -10.05
C TYR A 160 -10.56 10.04 -8.53
N PHE A 161 -10.86 11.15 -7.87
CA PHE A 161 -10.76 11.20 -6.41
C PHE A 161 -12.00 10.62 -5.72
N GLU A 162 -13.20 10.95 -6.19
CA GLU A 162 -14.47 10.51 -5.62
C GLU A 162 -14.69 9.00 -5.78
N GLU A 163 -14.63 8.50 -7.01
CA GLU A 163 -15.00 7.12 -7.30
C GLU A 163 -13.88 6.12 -6.99
N VAL A 164 -12.62 6.53 -7.09
CA VAL A 164 -11.47 5.63 -6.88
C VAL A 164 -10.93 5.69 -5.46
N TRP A 165 -10.74 6.89 -4.91
CA TRP A 165 -10.05 7.07 -3.62
C TRP A 165 -11.02 7.26 -2.46
N LEU A 166 -12.00 8.16 -2.57
CA LEU A 166 -12.97 8.40 -1.50
C LEU A 166 -13.90 7.21 -1.26
N SER A 167 -14.18 6.41 -2.30
CA SER A 167 -14.93 5.15 -2.18
C SER A 167 -14.27 4.08 -1.29
N VAL A 168 -12.98 4.26 -0.98
CA VAL A 168 -12.18 3.37 -0.12
C VAL A 168 -11.42 4.15 0.95
N LYS A 169 -11.93 5.33 1.36
CA LYS A 169 -11.29 6.26 2.31
C LYS A 169 -10.83 5.58 3.61
N GLU A 170 -11.57 4.58 4.08
CA GLU A 170 -11.29 3.83 5.30
C GLU A 170 -9.96 3.07 5.22
N LEU A 171 -9.45 2.78 4.02
CA LEU A 171 -8.18 2.08 3.82
C LEU A 171 -6.96 3.01 3.85
N TRP A 172 -7.11 4.34 3.84
CA TRP A 172 -5.96 5.23 3.62
C TRP A 172 -5.98 6.56 4.36
N VAL A 173 -7.13 7.02 4.82
CA VAL A 173 -7.24 8.24 5.63
C VAL A 173 -6.75 7.96 7.05
N MET A 174 -5.97 8.88 7.62
CA MET A 174 -5.32 8.71 8.91
C MET A 174 -6.30 8.42 10.06
N SER A 175 -7.47 9.06 10.09
CA SER A 175 -8.50 8.85 11.11
C SER A 175 -9.04 7.42 11.21
N TYR A 176 -8.94 6.63 10.12
CA TYR A 176 -9.38 5.24 10.08
C TYR A 176 -8.25 4.25 10.38
N ARG A 177 -7.00 4.73 10.40
CA ARG A 177 -5.86 3.93 10.84
C ARG A 177 -5.83 3.99 12.36
N LEU A 178 -6.04 2.85 13.03
CA LEU A 178 -5.82 2.74 14.48
C LEU A 178 -4.36 3.11 14.85
N GLU A 179 -4.00 3.11 16.14
CA GLU A 179 -2.71 3.49 16.78
C GLU A 179 -1.41 2.84 16.24
N PHE A 180 -1.43 2.34 15.02
CA PHE A 180 -0.31 1.95 14.19
C PHE A 180 0.66 3.11 13.85
N ASP A 181 0.20 4.36 13.97
CA ASP A 181 0.94 5.54 13.50
C ASP A 181 2.23 5.83 14.30
N VAL A 182 2.35 5.34 15.54
CA VAL A 182 3.58 5.46 16.33
C VAL A 182 4.75 4.65 15.72
N VAL A 183 4.46 3.67 14.85
CA VAL A 183 5.47 2.74 14.28
C VAL A 183 5.82 3.05 12.81
N LEU A 184 4.97 3.79 12.10
CA LEU A 184 5.11 4.10 10.67
C LEU A 184 5.64 5.51 10.35
N THR A 185 5.42 6.47 11.23
CA THR A 185 5.66 7.91 11.00
C THR A 185 7.12 8.30 10.77
N THR A 186 8.07 7.41 11.04
CA THR A 186 9.48 7.60 10.65
C THR A 186 9.68 7.14 9.20
N ASN A 187 9.24 8.00 8.28
CA ASN A 187 9.37 7.89 6.82
C ASN A 187 10.78 7.50 6.30
N ASN A 188 11.85 7.65 7.08
CA ASN A 188 13.21 7.27 6.67
C ASN A 188 13.48 5.75 6.64
N GLY A 189 12.72 4.91 7.36
CA GLY A 189 13.04 3.48 7.53
C GLY A 189 12.54 2.57 6.40
N ILE A 190 11.35 2.83 5.86
CA ILE A 190 10.81 2.10 4.70
C ILE A 190 11.63 2.43 3.45
N GLU A 191 12.03 3.70 3.31
CA GLU A 191 12.70 4.25 2.14
C GLU A 191 14.10 3.65 1.91
N ALA A 192 14.94 3.60 2.96
CA ALA A 192 16.29 3.04 2.88
C ALA A 192 16.29 1.52 2.61
N GLN A 193 15.35 0.78 3.22
CA GLN A 193 15.31 -0.67 3.10
C GLN A 193 14.62 -1.16 1.83
N LYS A 194 13.64 -0.42 1.29
CA LYS A 194 13.05 -0.70 -0.02
C LYS A 194 14.04 -0.45 -1.16
N HIS A 195 14.84 0.61 -1.07
CA HIS A 195 15.96 0.83 -1.99
C HIS A 195 17.03 -0.26 -1.85
N MET A 196 17.38 -0.68 -0.64
CA MET A 196 18.31 -1.81 -0.42
C MET A 196 17.75 -3.14 -0.95
N LEU A 197 16.47 -3.44 -0.75
CA LEU A 197 15.84 -4.68 -1.22
C LEU A 197 15.75 -4.73 -2.75
N LYS A 198 15.32 -3.64 -3.39
CA LYS A 198 15.36 -3.55 -4.86
C LYS A 198 16.80 -3.58 -5.38
N ALA A 199 17.76 -2.91 -4.73
CA ALA A 199 19.15 -2.87 -5.17
C ALA A 199 19.93 -4.18 -4.96
N GLN A 200 19.69 -4.93 -3.88
CA GLN A 200 20.38 -6.19 -3.58
C GLN A 200 19.86 -7.37 -4.39
N TYR A 201 18.56 -7.41 -4.71
CA TYR A 201 17.95 -8.56 -5.39
C TYR A 201 17.75 -8.36 -6.90
N VAL A 202 17.71 -7.12 -7.42
CA VAL A 202 17.57 -6.86 -8.86
C VAL A 202 18.94 -6.80 -9.57
N LYS A 203 20.01 -6.34 -8.90
CA LYS A 203 21.34 -6.22 -9.54
C LYS A 203 22.06 -7.55 -9.82
N SER A 204 21.59 -8.68 -9.30
CA SER A 204 22.16 -10.00 -9.62
C SER A 204 21.59 -10.64 -10.89
N SER A 205 20.58 -10.03 -11.52
CA SER A 205 19.95 -10.54 -12.76
C SER A 205 20.40 -9.82 -14.03
N SER A 206 21.15 -8.72 -13.93
CA SER A 206 21.93 -8.17 -15.04
C SER A 206 23.27 -8.90 -15.14
N GLY A 207 23.21 -10.18 -15.49
CA GLY A 207 24.35 -11.08 -15.64
C GLY A 207 24.43 -11.65 -17.04
N LYS A 208 25.06 -10.88 -17.94
CA LYS A 208 25.52 -11.19 -19.31
C LYS A 208 24.47 -11.34 -20.41
#